data_AF-A0A645EX83-F1
#
_entry.id   AF-A0A645EX83-F1
#
_cell.length_a   1.000
_cell.length_b   1.000
_cell.length_c   1.000
_cell.angle_alpha   90.00
_cell.angle_beta   90.00
_cell.angle_gamma   90.00
#
_symmetry.space_group_name_H-M   'P 1'
#
loop_
_entity.id
_entity.type
_entity.pdbx_description
1 polymer ?
#
loop_
_entity_poly.entity_id
_entity_poly.type
_entity_poly.pdbx_seq_one_letter_code
_entity_poly.pdbx_strand_id
1 'polypeptide(L)'
;MGYLGWLYIDEQHRGKGLAGRLIDEGLTFLREIGCTDAAGCVEGDNPASFRQLEQRGFTIRSLSFQIKRYRLGVAKVWSHASRFFDMGYFFWQTSLKEEQPKSYPTNLSAFVRTMLGNTLAFLLLVLGWNIPALLALPWTQREAGIEPALLLLIPTLALSARTLSMLLVARAYKLPVVFRGWDTAYVAAYLAPLVLGLPFPAPGNLYIKGSAWSPASHAKPLFAMGFASVCSLGLLTLLMPSPYVVILLLLDTFFFMYPFCGFNASRIWRGNRKLALLAVLITLVCCTLLLVY
;
A
#
# COMPACT_ATOMS: atom_id res chain seq x y z
N MET A 1 -8.35 -16.68 17.61
CA MET A 1 -8.32 -15.25 17.23
C MET A 1 -9.70 -14.92 16.70
N GLY A 2 -10.34 -13.89 17.23
CA GLY A 2 -11.56 -13.30 16.68
C GLY A 2 -11.22 -12.24 15.64
N TYR A 3 -12.12 -12.03 14.67
CA TYR A 3 -11.93 -11.05 13.60
C TYR A 3 -13.13 -10.10 13.53
N LEU A 4 -12.84 -8.81 13.53
CA LEU A 4 -13.79 -7.73 13.32
C LEU A 4 -13.72 -7.32 11.85
N GLY A 5 -14.65 -7.85 11.05
CA GLY A 5 -14.78 -7.54 9.63
C GLY A 5 -16.10 -6.81 9.34
N TRP A 6 -16.14 -6.09 8.21
CA TRP A 6 -17.38 -5.58 7.62
C TRP A 6 -18.25 -4.71 8.55
N LEU A 7 -17.62 -3.85 9.36
CA LEU A 7 -18.35 -2.88 10.19
C LEU A 7 -18.80 -1.68 9.36
N TYR A 8 -20.11 -1.54 9.15
CA TYR A 8 -20.73 -0.40 8.49
C TYR A 8 -21.78 0.24 9.40
N ILE A 9 -21.85 1.56 9.36
CA ILE A 9 -22.90 2.33 10.01
C ILE A 9 -23.66 3.07 8.92
N ASP A 10 -24.98 2.88 8.94
CA ASP A 10 -25.92 3.64 8.10
C ASP A 10 -25.66 5.15 8.23
N GLU A 11 -25.74 5.87 7.12
CA GLU A 11 -25.35 7.28 7.07
C GLU A 11 -26.15 8.17 8.04
N GLN A 12 -27.44 7.89 8.24
CA GLN A 12 -28.32 8.63 9.16
C GLN A 12 -27.99 8.35 10.64
N HIS A 13 -27.16 7.34 10.89
CA HIS A 13 -26.79 6.86 12.22
C HIS A 13 -25.30 7.09 12.55
N ARG A 14 -24.52 7.64 11.61
CA ARG A 14 -23.13 8.03 11.83
C ARG A 14 -23.04 9.16 12.87
N GLY A 15 -21.89 9.23 13.55
CA GLY A 15 -21.64 10.25 14.60
C GLY A 15 -22.32 9.99 15.95
N LYS A 16 -23.20 8.98 16.06
CA LYS A 16 -23.93 8.64 17.31
C LYS A 16 -23.18 7.66 18.23
N GLY A 17 -21.88 7.46 18.02
CA GLY A 17 -21.05 6.54 18.82
C GLY A 17 -21.31 5.03 18.59
N LEU A 18 -22.19 4.66 17.66
CA LEU A 18 -22.62 3.27 17.44
C LEU A 18 -21.47 2.33 17.06
N ALA A 19 -20.56 2.76 16.20
CA ALA A 19 -19.41 1.95 15.80
C ALA A 19 -18.59 1.49 17.00
N GLY A 20 -18.36 2.39 17.96
CA GLY A 20 -17.65 2.07 19.18
C GLY A 20 -18.36 1.01 20.00
N ARG A 21 -19.66 1.22 20.25
CA ARG A 21 -20.50 0.27 21.00
C ARG A 21 -20.52 -1.12 20.36
N LEU A 22 -20.67 -1.19 19.03
CA LEU A 22 -20.65 -2.46 18.30
C LEU A 22 -19.30 -3.18 18.43
N ILE A 23 -18.18 -2.43 18.41
CA ILE A 23 -16.87 -3.03 18.63
C ILE A 23 -16.75 -3.53 20.07
N ASP A 24 -17.21 -2.78 21.07
CA ASP A 24 -17.16 -3.19 22.47
C ASP A 24 -17.92 -4.49 22.71
N GLU A 25 -19.17 -4.57 22.22
CA GLU A 25 -19.98 -5.79 22.29
C GLU A 25 -19.32 -6.95 21.53
N GLY A 26 -18.77 -6.68 20.34
CA GLY A 26 -18.03 -7.68 19.57
C GLY A 26 -16.81 -8.21 20.33
N LEU A 27 -16.06 -7.35 21.03
CA LEU A 27 -14.91 -7.76 21.84
C LEU A 27 -15.33 -8.60 23.05
N THR A 28 -16.45 -8.25 23.70
CA THR A 28 -17.03 -9.05 24.78
C THR A 28 -17.41 -10.44 24.29
N PHE A 29 -18.19 -10.53 23.21
CA PHE A 29 -18.57 -11.79 22.59
C PHE A 29 -17.36 -12.66 22.22
N LEU A 30 -16.34 -12.07 21.57
CA LEU A 30 -15.13 -12.78 21.20
C LEU A 30 -14.39 -13.34 22.43
N ARG A 31 -14.37 -12.59 23.55
CA ARG A 31 -13.74 -13.04 24.79
C ARG A 31 -14.51 -14.21 25.41
N GLU A 32 -15.84 -14.15 25.42
CA GLU A 32 -16.72 -15.20 25.97
C GLU A 32 -16.58 -16.54 25.23
N ILE A 33 -16.44 -16.50 23.90
CA ILE A 33 -16.19 -17.72 23.10
C ILE A 33 -14.73 -18.19 23.14
N GLY A 34 -13.91 -17.62 24.03
CA GLY A 34 -12.54 -18.07 24.31
C GLY A 34 -11.46 -17.51 23.38
N CYS A 35 -11.73 -16.44 22.62
CA CYS A 35 -10.67 -15.82 21.81
C CYS A 35 -9.58 -15.18 22.69
N THR A 36 -8.33 -15.33 22.26
CA THR A 36 -7.14 -14.75 22.91
C THR A 36 -6.72 -13.40 22.32
N ASP A 37 -7.14 -13.14 21.09
CA ASP A 37 -6.76 -11.99 20.27
C ASP A 37 -7.97 -11.58 19.46
N ALA A 38 -8.11 -10.27 19.22
CA ALA A 38 -9.03 -9.70 18.26
C ALA A 38 -8.25 -8.92 17.21
N ALA A 39 -8.64 -9.07 15.94
CA ALA A 39 -8.01 -8.38 14.82
C ALA A 39 -9.02 -7.74 13.88
N GLY A 40 -8.59 -6.74 13.13
CA GLY A 40 -9.35 -6.10 12.07
C GLY A 40 -8.42 -5.57 10.98
N CYS A 41 -8.94 -5.34 9.78
CA CYS A 41 -8.18 -4.77 8.67
C CYS A 41 -8.77 -3.43 8.28
N VAL A 42 -7.93 -2.40 8.25
CA VAL A 42 -8.38 -1.03 7.98
C VAL A 42 -7.43 -0.37 6.98
N GLU A 43 -8.02 0.30 6.00
CA GLU A 43 -7.31 1.15 5.03
C GLU A 43 -6.56 2.28 5.73
N GLY A 44 -5.34 2.56 5.30
CA GLY A 44 -4.48 3.60 5.88
C GLY A 44 -5.00 5.04 5.79
N ASP A 45 -5.91 5.32 4.86
CA ASP A 45 -6.56 6.63 4.71
C ASP A 45 -7.98 6.67 5.31
N ASN A 46 -8.34 5.71 6.18
CA ASN A 46 -9.65 5.64 6.84
C ASN A 46 -9.58 5.94 8.36
N PRO A 47 -9.42 7.22 8.76
CA PRO A 47 -9.27 7.62 10.15
C PRO A 47 -10.51 7.36 10.99
N ALA A 48 -11.70 7.32 10.40
CA ALA A 48 -12.91 7.01 11.13
C ALA A 48 -12.86 5.59 11.71
N SER A 49 -12.43 4.61 10.92
CA SER A 49 -12.32 3.22 11.36
C SER A 49 -11.13 3.00 12.29
N PHE A 50 -9.92 3.45 11.94
CA PHE A 50 -8.77 3.15 12.78
C PHE A 50 -8.76 3.92 14.11
N ARG A 51 -9.43 5.10 14.20
CA ARG A 51 -9.65 5.79 15.48
C ARG A 51 -10.44 4.93 16.47
N GLN A 52 -11.48 4.24 16.01
CA GLN A 52 -12.30 3.38 16.87
C GLN A 52 -11.50 2.19 17.41
N LEU A 53 -10.58 1.66 16.60
CA LEU A 53 -9.68 0.57 16.99
C LEU A 53 -8.59 1.06 17.96
N GLU A 54 -7.94 2.20 17.67
CA GLU A 54 -6.92 2.80 18.54
C GLU A 54 -7.45 3.07 19.95
N GLN A 55 -8.67 3.60 20.06
CA GLN A 55 -9.33 3.86 21.35
C GLN A 55 -9.55 2.60 22.19
N ARG A 56 -9.51 1.41 21.57
CA ARG A 56 -9.73 0.10 22.20
C ARG A 56 -8.44 -0.72 22.29
N GLY A 57 -7.29 -0.05 22.20
CA GLY A 57 -5.98 -0.67 22.38
C GLY A 57 -5.49 -1.48 21.18
N PHE A 58 -6.17 -1.44 20.04
CA PHE A 58 -5.63 -2.06 18.82
C PHE A 58 -4.42 -1.29 18.33
N THR A 59 -3.46 -2.05 17.80
CA THR A 59 -2.27 -1.48 17.17
C THR A 59 -1.98 -2.22 15.86
N ILE A 60 -1.36 -1.53 14.91
CA ILE A 60 -0.91 -2.17 13.67
C ILE A 60 0.21 -3.15 14.00
N ARG A 61 0.15 -4.36 13.45
CA ARG A 61 1.16 -5.40 13.61
C ARG A 61 1.91 -5.70 12.32
N SER A 62 3.22 -5.82 12.44
CA SER A 62 4.09 -6.19 11.33
C SER A 62 3.85 -7.63 10.87
N LEU A 63 4.27 -7.93 9.65
CA LEU A 63 4.24 -9.29 9.12
C LEU A 63 5.03 -10.28 10.01
N SER A 64 6.22 -9.89 10.48
CA SER A 64 7.03 -10.74 11.34
C SER A 64 6.35 -11.07 12.67
N PHE A 65 5.62 -10.10 13.26
CA PHE A 65 4.81 -10.35 14.43
C PHE A 65 3.70 -11.37 14.14
N GLN A 66 2.97 -11.22 13.03
CA GLN A 66 1.87 -12.13 12.67
C GLN A 66 2.37 -13.57 12.50
N ILE A 67 3.50 -13.75 11.82
CA ILE A 67 4.15 -15.05 11.65
C ILE A 67 4.57 -15.63 13.01
N LYS A 68 5.21 -14.82 13.87
CA LYS A 68 5.66 -15.26 15.20
C LYS A 68 4.48 -15.65 16.11
N ARG A 69 3.40 -14.85 16.09
CA ARG A 69 2.22 -15.01 16.96
C ARG A 69 1.36 -16.19 16.54
N TYR A 70 1.09 -16.32 15.24
CA TYR A 70 0.13 -17.32 14.73
C TYR A 70 0.80 -18.57 14.14
N ARG A 71 2.12 -18.55 13.92
CA ARG A 71 2.89 -19.67 13.35
C ARG A 71 2.22 -20.17 12.06
N LEU A 72 2.03 -21.49 11.91
CA LEU A 72 1.34 -22.11 10.78
C LEU A 72 -0.13 -21.64 10.64
N GLY A 73 -0.75 -21.18 11.72
CA GLY A 73 -2.11 -20.63 11.72
C GLY A 73 -2.22 -19.29 10.98
N VAL A 74 -1.11 -18.64 10.61
CA VAL A 74 -1.12 -17.35 9.91
C VAL A 74 -1.87 -17.42 8.57
N ALA A 75 -1.77 -18.54 7.84
CA ALA A 75 -2.48 -18.71 6.57
C ALA A 75 -4.01 -18.70 6.77
N LYS A 76 -4.51 -19.35 7.84
CA LYS A 76 -5.93 -19.33 8.19
C LYS A 76 -6.39 -17.93 8.62
N VAL A 77 -5.55 -17.22 9.38
CA VAL A 77 -5.80 -15.81 9.73
C VAL A 77 -5.91 -14.94 8.48
N TRP A 78 -4.98 -15.10 7.53
CA TRP A 78 -4.98 -14.29 6.31
C TRP A 78 -6.14 -14.61 5.37
N SER A 79 -6.50 -15.87 5.25
CA SER A 79 -7.69 -16.30 4.50
C SER A 79 -8.95 -15.67 5.06
N HIS A 80 -9.14 -15.73 6.39
CA HIS A 80 -10.31 -15.15 7.02
C HIS A 80 -10.31 -13.60 6.98
N ALA A 81 -9.14 -12.99 7.11
CA ALA A 81 -8.98 -11.54 7.11
C ALA A 81 -8.81 -10.92 5.70
N SER A 82 -8.90 -11.72 4.63
CA SER A 82 -8.64 -11.31 3.24
C SER A 82 -7.31 -10.54 3.05
N ARG A 83 -6.26 -10.96 3.79
CA ARG A 83 -4.95 -10.29 3.87
C ARG A 83 -3.97 -10.63 2.74
N PHE A 84 -4.36 -11.48 1.79
CA PHE A 84 -3.44 -11.94 0.75
C PHE A 84 -3.11 -10.87 -0.31
N PHE A 85 -3.97 -9.86 -0.46
CA PHE A 85 -3.86 -8.87 -1.54
C PHE A 85 -4.20 -7.44 -1.10
N ASP A 86 -4.06 -7.09 0.18
CA ASP A 86 -4.64 -5.86 0.70
C ASP A 86 -3.66 -4.67 0.74
N MET A 87 -3.43 -4.05 -0.42
CA MET A 87 -2.51 -2.93 -0.56
C MET A 87 -3.07 -1.67 0.11
N GLY A 88 -2.33 -1.16 1.09
CA GLY A 88 -2.75 -0.03 1.91
C GLY A 88 -3.71 -0.36 3.04
N TYR A 89 -3.95 -1.64 3.31
CA TYR A 89 -4.64 -2.09 4.52
C TYR A 89 -3.65 -2.59 5.55
N PHE A 90 -3.95 -2.28 6.81
CA PHE A 90 -3.10 -2.63 7.94
C PHE A 90 -3.80 -3.63 8.85
N PHE A 91 -3.05 -4.62 9.33
CA PHE A 91 -3.54 -5.60 10.29
C PHE A 91 -3.50 -4.99 11.69
N TRP A 92 -4.66 -4.55 12.17
CA TRP A 92 -4.85 -4.06 13.53
C TRP A 92 -5.14 -5.24 14.43
N GLN A 93 -4.42 -5.34 15.54
CA GLN A 93 -4.66 -6.39 16.54
C GLN A 93 -4.54 -5.84 17.95
N THR A 94 -5.39 -6.38 18.81
CA THR A 94 -5.28 -6.28 20.26
C THR A 94 -5.31 -7.68 20.86
N SER A 95 -4.62 -7.84 21.99
CA SER A 95 -4.69 -9.07 22.76
C SER A 95 -5.81 -8.94 23.79
N LEU A 96 -6.61 -9.99 23.95
CA LEU A 96 -7.75 -10.01 24.86
C LEU A 96 -7.37 -10.44 26.28
N LYS A 97 -6.11 -10.88 26.48
CA LYS A 97 -5.59 -11.42 27.74
C LYS A 97 -4.39 -10.66 28.32
N GLU A 98 -3.59 -10.03 27.47
CA GLU A 98 -2.32 -9.37 27.85
C GLU A 98 -2.12 -8.08 27.06
N GLU A 99 -1.47 -7.09 27.65
CA GLU A 99 -0.92 -5.97 26.87
C GLU A 99 0.31 -6.43 26.08
N GLN A 100 0.36 -6.11 24.79
CA GLN A 100 1.49 -6.47 23.95
C GLN A 100 2.21 -5.24 23.40
N PRO A 101 3.55 -5.23 23.41
CA PRO A 101 4.35 -4.06 23.08
C PRO A 101 4.10 -3.55 21.66
N LYS A 102 4.19 -2.24 21.46
CA LYS A 102 4.00 -1.55 20.18
C LYS A 102 5.19 -1.81 19.26
N SER A 103 4.96 -2.33 18.06
CA SER A 103 6.00 -2.33 17.01
C SER A 103 5.42 -2.56 15.63
N TYR A 104 5.21 -1.45 14.90
CA TYR A 104 5.11 -1.46 13.45
C TYR A 104 6.20 -0.52 12.90
N PRO A 105 7.09 -0.99 12.00
CA PRO A 105 8.12 -0.14 11.41
C PRO A 105 7.49 1.08 10.71
N THR A 106 8.13 2.24 10.84
CA THR A 106 7.65 3.47 10.19
C THR A 106 8.82 4.29 9.64
N ASN A 107 8.49 5.28 8.80
CA ASN A 107 9.44 6.26 8.27
C ASN A 107 10.61 5.59 7.55
N LEU A 108 11.85 6.05 7.79
CA LEU A 108 13.04 5.56 7.12
C LEU A 108 13.21 4.04 7.22
N SER A 109 12.95 3.47 8.41
CA SER A 109 13.07 2.02 8.61
C SER A 109 12.09 1.21 7.75
N ALA A 110 10.85 1.69 7.61
CA ALA A 110 9.85 1.07 6.75
C ALA A 110 10.16 1.32 5.27
N PHE A 111 10.65 2.51 4.92
CA PHE A 111 11.00 2.87 3.56
C PHE A 111 12.14 2.01 3.03
N VAL A 112 13.24 1.87 3.79
CA VAL A 112 14.39 1.03 3.42
C VAL A 112 13.95 -0.43 3.25
N ARG A 113 13.14 -0.97 4.17
CA ARG A 113 12.58 -2.33 4.03
C ARG A 113 11.73 -2.48 2.77
N THR A 114 10.98 -1.43 2.42
CA THR A 114 10.15 -1.41 1.21
C THR A 114 10.99 -1.38 -0.06
N MET A 115 12.03 -0.56 -0.09
CA MET A 115 12.98 -0.57 -1.19
C MET A 115 13.63 -1.93 -1.36
N LEU A 116 14.20 -2.50 -0.29
CA LEU A 116 14.86 -3.80 -0.33
C LEU A 116 13.92 -4.92 -0.79
N GLY A 117 12.68 -4.94 -0.29
CA GLY A 117 11.68 -5.92 -0.70
C GLY A 117 11.34 -5.83 -2.19
N ASN A 118 11.15 -4.63 -2.73
CA ASN A 118 10.86 -4.44 -4.15
C ASN A 118 12.09 -4.73 -5.03
N THR A 119 13.29 -4.36 -4.61
CA THR A 119 14.53 -4.69 -5.33
C THR A 119 14.77 -6.20 -5.37
N LEU A 120 14.53 -6.92 -4.27
CA LEU A 120 14.66 -8.37 -4.26
C LEU A 120 13.60 -9.07 -5.13
N ALA A 121 12.36 -8.57 -5.13
CA ALA A 121 11.33 -9.05 -6.06
C ALA A 121 11.71 -8.79 -7.53
N PHE A 122 12.26 -7.61 -7.81
CA PHE A 122 12.69 -7.23 -9.16
C PHE A 122 13.92 -8.01 -9.65
N LEU A 123 14.79 -8.46 -8.73
CA LEU A 123 15.94 -9.31 -9.06
C LEU A 123 15.53 -10.57 -9.84
N LEU A 124 14.36 -11.16 -9.54
CA LEU A 124 13.85 -12.32 -10.27
C LEU A 124 13.73 -12.05 -11.77
N LEU A 125 13.31 -10.84 -12.16
CA LEU A 125 13.20 -10.42 -13.55
C LEU A 125 14.57 -10.11 -14.17
N VAL A 126 15.46 -9.47 -13.41
CA VAL A 126 16.84 -9.16 -13.86
C VAL A 126 17.64 -10.45 -14.15
N LEU A 127 17.37 -11.53 -13.41
CA LEU A 127 17.97 -12.85 -13.63
C LEU A 127 17.40 -13.58 -14.86
N GLY A 128 16.53 -12.95 -15.64
CA GLY A 128 16.05 -13.48 -16.92
C GLY A 128 14.76 -14.30 -16.82
N TRP A 129 14.05 -14.28 -15.70
CA TRP A 129 12.71 -14.86 -15.62
C TRP A 129 11.67 -13.88 -16.15
N ASN A 130 11.10 -14.16 -17.33
CA ASN A 130 10.06 -13.32 -17.93
C ASN A 130 9.19 -14.09 -18.94
N ILE A 131 7.99 -14.55 -18.53
CA ILE A 131 6.98 -15.05 -19.48
C ILE A 131 6.75 -14.10 -20.66
N PRO A 132 6.70 -12.76 -20.50
CA PRO A 132 6.47 -11.88 -21.63
C PRO A 132 7.64 -11.84 -22.65
N ALA A 133 8.84 -12.32 -22.30
CA ALA A 133 9.90 -12.54 -23.30
C ALA A 133 9.68 -13.79 -24.13
N LEU A 134 8.96 -14.80 -23.62
CA LEU A 134 8.48 -15.90 -24.47
C LEU A 134 7.54 -15.40 -25.56
N LEU A 135 6.92 -14.24 -25.36
CA LEU A 135 6.05 -13.55 -26.32
C LEU A 135 6.79 -12.46 -27.12
N ALA A 136 8.12 -12.38 -27.01
CA ALA A 136 8.98 -11.43 -27.71
C ALA A 136 8.56 -9.95 -27.58
N LEU A 137 7.97 -9.56 -26.44
CA LEU A 137 7.55 -8.16 -26.26
C LEU A 137 8.77 -7.22 -26.20
N PRO A 138 8.76 -6.05 -26.88
CA PRO A 138 9.93 -5.17 -27.03
C PRO A 138 10.65 -4.81 -25.72
N TRP A 139 9.90 -4.31 -24.74
CA TRP A 139 10.31 -3.99 -23.37
C TRP A 139 10.88 -5.13 -22.51
N THR A 140 10.87 -6.38 -23.00
CA THR A 140 11.51 -7.53 -22.32
C THR A 140 12.87 -7.91 -22.90
N GLN A 141 13.23 -7.33 -24.05
CA GLN A 141 14.52 -7.55 -24.66
C GLN A 141 15.55 -6.70 -23.92
N ARG A 142 16.56 -7.39 -23.36
CA ARG A 142 17.64 -6.72 -22.65
C ARG A 142 18.51 -6.01 -23.67
N GLU A 143 18.61 -4.68 -23.58
CA GLU A 143 19.60 -3.94 -24.36
C GLU A 143 21.00 -4.46 -24.02
N ALA A 144 21.74 -4.86 -25.06
CA ALA A 144 23.10 -5.33 -24.91
C ALA A 144 23.98 -4.19 -24.36
N GLY A 145 24.57 -4.39 -23.19
CA GLY A 145 25.55 -3.45 -22.59
C GLY A 145 25.17 -2.83 -21.25
N ILE A 146 23.93 -3.00 -20.76
CA ILE A 146 23.58 -2.54 -19.40
C ILE A 146 23.95 -3.62 -18.36
N GLU A 147 24.85 -3.24 -17.45
CA GLU A 147 25.23 -4.05 -16.29
C GLU A 147 23.98 -4.39 -15.46
N PRO A 148 23.70 -5.69 -15.18
CA PRO A 148 22.46 -6.08 -14.51
C PRO A 148 22.35 -5.50 -13.10
N ALA A 149 23.48 -5.21 -12.45
CA ALA A 149 23.52 -4.52 -11.17
C ALA A 149 22.88 -3.11 -11.22
N LEU A 150 22.99 -2.40 -12.35
CA LEU A 150 22.38 -1.07 -12.52
C LEU A 150 20.86 -1.16 -12.64
N LEU A 151 20.31 -2.24 -13.22
CA LEU A 151 18.86 -2.45 -13.30
C LEU A 151 18.22 -2.59 -11.91
N LEU A 152 18.96 -3.08 -10.92
CA LEU A 152 18.48 -3.18 -9.53
C LEU A 152 18.27 -1.81 -8.85
N LEU A 153 18.80 -0.73 -9.45
CA LEU A 153 18.54 0.64 -8.99
C LEU A 153 17.15 1.14 -9.41
N ILE A 154 16.50 0.52 -10.40
CA ILE A 154 15.20 0.98 -10.93
C ILE A 154 14.13 1.06 -9.82
N PRO A 155 13.86 0.01 -9.01
CA PRO A 155 12.89 0.11 -7.93
C PRO A 155 13.26 1.19 -6.91
N THR A 156 14.54 1.29 -6.57
CA THR A 156 15.07 2.29 -5.63
C THR A 156 14.80 3.71 -6.11
N LEU A 157 15.12 4.02 -7.37
CA LEU A 157 14.90 5.34 -7.96
C LEU A 157 13.42 5.66 -8.08
N ALA A 158 12.60 4.71 -8.54
CA ALA A 158 11.15 4.89 -8.68
C ALA A 158 10.47 5.17 -7.34
N LEU A 159 10.75 4.36 -6.31
CA LEU A 159 10.17 4.53 -4.99
C LEU A 159 10.66 5.81 -4.30
N SER A 160 11.92 6.20 -4.52
CA SER A 160 12.49 7.43 -3.97
C SER A 160 11.89 8.67 -4.62
N ALA A 161 11.83 8.72 -5.96
CA ALA A 161 11.21 9.83 -6.69
C ALA A 161 9.74 10.03 -6.29
N ARG A 162 8.98 8.93 -6.27
CA ARG A 162 7.59 8.89 -5.80
C ARG A 162 7.44 9.38 -4.37
N THR A 163 8.20 8.84 -3.43
CA THR A 163 8.01 9.14 -2.00
C THR A 163 8.50 10.55 -1.66
N LEU A 164 9.60 10.99 -2.29
CA LEU A 164 10.16 12.32 -2.07
C LEU A 164 9.23 13.42 -2.60
N SER A 165 8.66 13.27 -3.81
CA SER A 165 7.73 14.25 -4.35
C SER A 165 6.50 14.41 -3.44
N MET A 166 5.96 13.30 -2.94
CA MET A 166 4.87 13.30 -1.96
C MET A 166 5.28 13.97 -0.64
N LEU A 167 6.48 13.69 -0.13
CA LEU A 167 7.00 14.29 1.10
C LEU A 167 7.18 15.81 0.97
N LEU A 168 7.69 16.28 -0.17
CA LEU A 168 7.85 17.71 -0.46
C LEU A 168 6.49 18.42 -0.46
N VAL A 169 5.47 17.83 -1.08
CA VAL A 169 4.10 18.36 -1.03
C VAL A 169 3.56 18.35 0.40
N ALA A 170 3.71 17.25 1.14
CA ALA A 170 3.27 17.18 2.53
C ALA A 170 3.90 18.29 3.39
N ARG A 171 5.21 18.55 3.20
CA ARG A 171 5.91 19.65 3.88
C ARG A 171 5.38 21.03 3.47
N ALA A 172 5.10 21.25 2.19
CA ALA A 172 4.51 22.51 1.72
C ALA A 172 3.13 22.78 2.35
N TYR A 173 2.34 21.73 2.58
CA TYR A 173 1.06 21.80 3.30
C TYR A 173 1.20 21.75 4.83
N LYS A 174 2.42 21.70 5.37
CA LYS A 174 2.71 21.51 6.82
C LYS A 174 1.99 20.29 7.41
N LEU A 175 1.81 19.25 6.61
CA LEU A 175 1.07 18.04 6.97
C LEU A 175 2.01 17.02 7.63
N PRO A 176 1.80 16.64 8.90
CA PRO A 176 2.61 15.60 9.53
C PRO A 176 2.26 14.24 8.90
N VAL A 177 3.27 13.61 8.30
CA VAL A 177 3.12 12.32 7.63
C VAL A 177 4.03 11.24 8.21
N VAL A 178 3.66 9.99 7.98
CA VAL A 178 4.41 8.79 8.35
C VAL A 178 4.47 7.84 7.17
N PHE A 179 5.67 7.36 6.83
CA PHE A 179 5.80 6.32 5.81
C PHE A 179 5.46 4.95 6.42
N ARG A 180 4.65 4.17 5.70
CA ARG A 180 4.35 2.77 6.03
C ARG A 180 4.46 1.91 4.78
N GLY A 181 5.18 0.79 4.91
CA GLY A 181 5.22 -0.25 3.87
C GLY A 181 3.92 -1.05 3.84
N TRP A 182 3.75 -1.90 2.83
CA TRP A 182 2.61 -2.83 2.76
C TRP A 182 3.10 -4.26 2.86
N ASP A 183 3.36 -4.71 4.09
CA ASP A 183 4.10 -5.94 4.33
C ASP A 183 3.46 -7.18 3.65
N THR A 184 2.13 -7.24 3.55
CA THR A 184 1.42 -8.34 2.86
C THR A 184 1.41 -8.19 1.34
N ALA A 185 1.56 -6.97 0.81
CA ALA A 185 1.66 -6.75 -0.64
C ALA A 185 2.92 -7.40 -1.23
N TYR A 186 3.93 -7.74 -0.42
CA TYR A 186 5.07 -8.51 -0.89
C TYR A 186 4.69 -9.89 -1.41
N VAL A 187 3.63 -10.51 -0.90
CA VAL A 187 3.15 -11.79 -1.45
C VAL A 187 2.85 -11.63 -2.94
N ALA A 188 2.09 -10.59 -3.31
CA ALA A 188 1.85 -10.26 -4.71
C ALA A 188 3.14 -9.81 -5.44
N ALA A 189 3.99 -9.01 -4.78
CA ALA A 189 5.23 -8.51 -5.36
C ALA A 189 6.21 -9.62 -5.75
N TYR A 190 6.25 -10.74 -5.03
CA TYR A 190 7.08 -11.91 -5.37
C TYR A 190 6.36 -12.91 -6.28
N LEU A 191 5.05 -13.12 -6.11
CA LEU A 191 4.30 -14.05 -6.94
C LEU A 191 4.15 -13.55 -8.38
N ALA A 192 3.94 -12.25 -8.60
CA ALA A 192 3.76 -11.70 -9.94
C ALA A 192 5.01 -11.90 -10.84
N PRO A 193 6.24 -11.54 -10.42
CA PRO A 193 7.40 -11.83 -11.24
C PRO A 193 7.58 -13.35 -11.38
N LEU A 194 7.45 -14.13 -10.31
CA LEU A 194 7.63 -15.59 -10.36
C LEU A 194 6.64 -16.32 -11.28
N VAL A 195 5.37 -15.92 -11.32
CA VAL A 195 4.31 -16.63 -12.05
C VAL A 195 4.03 -15.99 -13.40
N LEU A 196 4.13 -14.67 -13.52
CA LEU A 196 3.75 -13.92 -14.72
C LEU A 196 4.95 -13.30 -15.45
N GLY A 197 6.14 -13.29 -14.86
CA GLY A 197 7.29 -12.58 -15.41
C GLY A 197 7.11 -11.06 -15.46
N LEU A 198 6.24 -10.51 -14.60
CA LEU A 198 5.92 -9.09 -14.56
C LEU A 198 6.29 -8.48 -13.20
N PRO A 199 6.84 -7.26 -13.16
CA PRO A 199 7.06 -6.59 -11.88
C PRO A 199 5.72 -6.23 -11.26
N PHE A 200 5.59 -6.42 -9.96
CA PHE A 200 4.47 -5.91 -9.19
C PHE A 200 4.99 -5.04 -8.04
N PRO A 201 5.00 -3.71 -8.23
CA PRO A 201 5.43 -2.77 -7.20
C PRO A 201 4.55 -2.83 -5.95
N ALA A 202 5.16 -3.05 -4.79
CA ALA A 202 4.57 -2.90 -3.47
C ALA A 202 5.17 -1.66 -2.76
N PRO A 203 4.81 -0.43 -3.18
CA PRO A 203 5.56 0.78 -2.86
C PRO A 203 5.36 1.31 -1.44
N GLY A 204 4.37 0.82 -0.69
CA GLY A 204 3.93 1.49 0.52
C GLY A 204 3.36 2.89 0.22
N ASN A 205 3.15 3.69 1.28
CA ASN A 205 2.70 5.07 1.11
C ASN A 205 3.06 5.98 2.29
N LEU A 206 3.02 7.29 2.05
CA LEU A 206 2.97 8.32 3.10
C LEU A 206 1.53 8.51 3.55
N TYR A 207 1.28 8.34 4.86
CA TYR A 207 -0.01 8.51 5.51
C TYR A 207 0.01 9.70 6.45
N ILE A 208 -1.14 10.33 6.68
CA ILE A 208 -1.24 11.38 7.71
C ILE A 208 -1.00 10.74 9.09
N LYS A 209 -0.18 11.40 9.91
CA LYS A 209 0.15 10.91 11.25
C LYS A 209 -1.04 11.13 12.20
N GLY A 210 -1.39 10.08 12.94
CA GLY A 210 -2.47 10.11 13.94
C GLY A 210 -3.86 9.91 13.33
N SER A 211 -4.87 9.94 14.20
CA SER A 211 -6.27 9.62 13.85
C SER A 211 -7.24 10.78 13.95
N ALA A 212 -6.78 11.94 14.42
CA ALA A 212 -7.59 13.15 14.62
C ALA A 212 -7.76 13.97 13.33
N TRP A 213 -8.22 13.36 12.24
CA TRP A 213 -8.50 14.03 10.97
C TRP A 213 -9.66 13.33 10.23
N SER A 214 -10.12 13.92 9.12
CA SER A 214 -11.13 13.33 8.23
C SER A 214 -10.71 13.43 6.75
N PRO A 215 -11.11 12.49 5.89
CA PRO A 215 -10.76 12.55 4.47
C PRO A 215 -11.24 13.85 3.79
N ALA A 216 -12.43 14.33 4.15
CA ALA A 216 -12.98 15.57 3.62
C ALA A 216 -12.10 16.81 3.94
N SER A 217 -11.61 16.92 5.18
CA SER A 217 -10.78 18.07 5.59
C SER A 217 -9.39 18.06 4.95
N HIS A 218 -8.92 16.90 4.47
CA HIS A 218 -7.57 16.73 3.93
C HIS A 218 -7.56 16.28 2.46
N ALA A 219 -8.68 16.44 1.75
CA ALA A 219 -8.80 15.98 0.36
C ALA A 219 -7.78 16.66 -0.57
N LYS A 220 -7.59 17.98 -0.43
CA LYS A 220 -6.65 18.76 -1.25
C LYS A 220 -5.19 18.34 -1.07
N PRO A 221 -4.62 18.27 0.15
CA PRO A 221 -3.23 17.84 0.31
C PRO A 221 -3.03 16.36 -0.09
N LEU A 222 -3.97 15.46 0.22
CA LEU A 222 -3.89 14.06 -0.20
C LEU A 222 -3.88 13.91 -1.73
N PHE A 223 -4.75 14.68 -2.42
CA PHE A 223 -4.75 14.78 -3.87
C PHE A 223 -3.40 15.27 -4.39
N ALA A 224 -2.90 16.38 -3.86
CA ALA A 224 -1.66 16.99 -4.34
C ALA A 224 -0.45 16.05 -4.15
N MET A 225 -0.40 15.31 -3.04
CA MET A 225 0.62 14.29 -2.82
C MET A 225 0.52 13.18 -3.88
N GLY A 226 -0.68 12.63 -4.09
CA GLY A 226 -0.89 11.57 -5.09
C GLY A 226 -0.56 12.03 -6.50
N PHE A 227 -0.97 13.23 -6.88
CA PHE A 227 -0.69 13.81 -8.20
C PHE A 227 0.80 14.10 -8.40
N ALA A 228 1.51 14.59 -7.38
CA ALA A 228 2.96 14.78 -7.45
C ALA A 228 3.72 13.46 -7.65
N SER A 229 3.23 12.36 -7.07
CA SER A 229 3.75 11.02 -7.36
C SER A 229 3.67 10.70 -8.86
N VAL A 230 2.48 10.83 -9.45
CA VAL A 230 2.23 10.58 -10.88
C VAL A 230 3.14 11.43 -11.76
N CYS A 231 3.26 12.74 -11.49
CA CYS A 231 4.16 13.60 -12.25
C CYS A 231 5.63 13.17 -12.13
N SER A 232 6.08 12.82 -10.92
CA SER A 232 7.47 12.39 -10.69
C SER A 232 7.80 11.06 -11.36
N LEU A 233 6.85 10.11 -11.35
CA LEU A 233 6.99 8.83 -12.03
C LEU A 233 6.92 9.00 -13.55
N GLY A 234 6.03 9.85 -14.06
CA GLY A 234 5.97 10.18 -15.48
C GLY A 234 7.28 10.79 -15.99
N LEU A 235 7.83 11.77 -15.27
CA LEU A 235 9.16 12.32 -15.58
C LEU A 235 10.24 11.23 -15.53
N LEU A 236 10.21 10.35 -14.54
CA LEU A 236 11.17 9.25 -14.44
C LEU A 236 11.04 8.28 -15.62
N THR A 237 9.83 8.00 -16.10
CA THR A 237 9.62 7.19 -17.32
C THR A 237 10.23 7.85 -18.55
N LEU A 238 10.16 9.18 -18.68
CA LEU A 238 10.81 9.89 -19.80
C LEU A 238 12.35 9.75 -19.74
N LEU A 239 12.92 9.80 -18.54
CA LEU A 239 14.38 9.74 -18.35
C LEU A 239 14.93 8.31 -18.39
N MET A 240 14.13 7.34 -17.94
CA MET A 240 14.51 5.94 -17.82
C MET A 240 13.25 5.08 -18.03
N PRO A 241 12.87 4.83 -19.29
CA PRO A 241 11.74 3.96 -19.62
C PRO A 241 11.94 2.59 -18.99
N SER A 242 10.96 2.15 -18.19
CA SER A 242 11.05 0.86 -17.51
C SER A 242 9.68 0.26 -17.22
N PRO A 243 9.52 -1.07 -17.42
CA PRO A 243 8.35 -1.84 -16.99
C PRO A 243 7.93 -1.52 -15.55
N TYR A 244 8.89 -1.46 -14.63
CA TYR A 244 8.61 -1.27 -13.21
C TYR A 244 8.02 0.11 -12.93
N VAL A 245 8.59 1.16 -13.54
CA VAL A 245 8.14 2.55 -13.34
C VAL A 245 6.75 2.74 -13.93
N VAL A 246 6.50 2.22 -15.14
CA VAL A 246 5.20 2.34 -15.81
C VAL A 246 4.13 1.53 -15.09
N ILE A 247 4.42 0.32 -14.63
CA ILE A 247 3.45 -0.44 -13.82
C ILE A 247 3.13 0.29 -12.51
N LEU A 248 4.13 0.86 -11.83
CA LEU A 248 3.87 1.66 -10.64
C LEU A 248 3.00 2.88 -10.95
N LEU A 249 3.25 3.54 -12.08
CA LEU A 249 2.45 4.68 -12.56
C LEU A 249 1.01 4.28 -12.90
N LEU A 250 0.81 3.13 -13.56
CA LEU A 250 -0.51 2.54 -13.82
C LEU A 250 -1.28 2.29 -12.52
N LEU A 251 -0.63 1.69 -11.53
CA LEU A 251 -1.21 1.43 -10.20
C LEU A 251 -1.58 2.75 -9.49
N ASP A 252 -0.70 3.74 -9.50
CA ASP A 252 -0.95 5.06 -8.90
C ASP A 252 -2.00 5.91 -9.65
N THR A 253 -2.41 5.52 -10.85
CA THR A 253 -3.38 6.26 -11.67
C THR A 253 -4.76 5.59 -11.71
N PHE A 254 -4.80 4.27 -11.92
CA PHE A 254 -6.03 3.54 -12.23
C PHE A 254 -6.55 2.67 -11.08
N PHE A 255 -5.71 2.26 -10.13
CA PHE A 255 -6.09 1.25 -9.13
C PHE A 255 -6.66 1.90 -7.86
N PHE A 256 -7.83 2.54 -7.99
CA PHE A 256 -8.49 3.29 -6.89
C PHE A 256 -9.50 2.47 -6.07
N MET A 257 -9.80 1.22 -6.47
CA MET A 257 -10.79 0.34 -5.82
C MET A 257 -10.12 -0.76 -4.98
N TYR A 258 -10.86 -1.37 -4.06
CA TYR A 258 -10.41 -2.55 -3.33
C TYR A 258 -9.98 -3.67 -4.29
N PRO A 259 -8.85 -4.36 -4.03
CA PRO A 259 -8.00 -4.27 -2.84
C PRO A 259 -6.80 -3.31 -2.96
N PHE A 260 -6.84 -2.39 -3.93
CA PHE A 260 -5.74 -1.51 -4.32
C PHE A 260 -5.89 -0.05 -3.88
N CYS A 261 -6.91 0.29 -3.10
CA CYS A 261 -7.19 1.68 -2.73
C CYS A 261 -6.06 2.36 -1.91
N GLY A 262 -5.05 1.61 -1.43
CA GLY A 262 -3.82 2.15 -0.87
C GLY A 262 -2.94 2.94 -1.84
N PHE A 263 -3.03 2.68 -3.14
CA PHE A 263 -2.30 3.42 -4.17
C PHE A 263 -2.81 4.86 -4.27
N ASN A 264 -2.00 5.73 -4.88
CA ASN A 264 -2.35 7.15 -4.96
C ASN A 264 -3.58 7.43 -5.83
N ALA A 265 -4.00 6.47 -6.66
CA ALA A 265 -5.18 6.57 -7.50
C ALA A 265 -6.41 6.97 -6.65
N SER A 266 -6.62 6.33 -5.50
CA SER A 266 -7.77 6.66 -4.64
C SER A 266 -7.73 8.12 -4.14
N ARG A 267 -6.55 8.68 -3.86
CA ARG A 267 -6.39 10.08 -3.46
C ARG A 267 -6.66 11.04 -4.62
N ILE A 268 -6.21 10.68 -5.82
CA ILE A 268 -6.40 11.48 -7.04
C ILE A 268 -7.88 11.54 -7.41
N TRP A 269 -8.56 10.40 -7.46
CA TRP A 269 -9.96 10.29 -7.88
C TRP A 269 -10.96 10.87 -6.85
N ARG A 270 -10.62 10.86 -5.55
CA ARG A 270 -11.42 11.53 -4.50
C ARG A 270 -11.27 13.06 -4.50
N GLY A 271 -10.19 13.59 -5.08
CA GLY A 271 -9.87 15.02 -5.07
C GLY A 271 -10.51 15.78 -6.23
N ASN A 272 -9.79 15.91 -7.35
CA ASN A 272 -10.18 16.73 -8.49
C ASN A 272 -10.25 15.90 -9.76
N ARG A 273 -11.47 15.63 -10.26
CA ARG A 273 -11.70 14.81 -11.47
C ARG A 273 -11.01 15.34 -12.72
N LYS A 274 -10.91 16.66 -12.90
CA LYS A 274 -10.25 17.25 -14.10
C LYS A 274 -8.74 16.96 -14.08
N LEU A 275 -8.10 17.13 -12.93
CA LEU A 275 -6.68 16.82 -12.79
C LEU A 275 -6.41 15.30 -12.73
N ALA A 276 -7.40 14.50 -12.33
CA ALA A 276 -7.33 13.05 -12.49
C ALA A 276 -7.24 12.65 -13.97
N LEU A 277 -7.95 13.34 -14.87
CA LEU A 277 -7.80 13.11 -16.32
C LEU A 277 -6.40 13.48 -16.83
N LEU A 278 -5.77 14.51 -16.28
CA LEU A 278 -4.38 14.84 -16.60
C LEU A 278 -3.41 13.72 -16.14
N ALA A 279 -3.64 13.14 -14.95
CA ALA A 279 -2.88 11.98 -14.50
C ALA A 279 -3.04 10.79 -15.45
N VAL A 280 -4.27 10.53 -15.94
CA VAL A 280 -4.53 9.52 -16.96
C VAL A 280 -3.75 9.81 -18.24
N LEU A 281 -3.77 11.05 -18.74
CA LEU A 281 -3.05 11.44 -19.95
C LEU A 281 -1.53 11.21 -19.80
N ILE A 282 -0.93 11.65 -18.69
CA ILE A 282 0.50 11.42 -18.39
C ILE A 282 0.82 9.93 -18.47
N THR A 283 -0.01 9.11 -17.82
CA THR A 283 0.18 7.65 -17.78
C THR A 283 0.05 7.01 -19.15
N LEU A 284 -0.93 7.41 -19.97
CA LEU A 284 -1.09 6.90 -21.33
C LEU A 284 0.11 7.26 -22.22
N VAL A 285 0.62 8.48 -22.14
CA VAL A 285 1.85 8.89 -22.86
C VAL A 285 3.04 8.02 -22.43
N CYS A 286 3.21 7.81 -21.13
CA CYS A 286 4.28 6.95 -20.59
C CYS A 286 4.15 5.48 -21.05
N CYS A 287 2.92 4.95 -21.12
CA CYS A 287 2.67 3.63 -21.69
C CYS A 287 3.03 3.56 -23.17
N THR A 288 2.67 4.57 -23.97
CA THR A 288 3.04 4.59 -25.40
C THR A 288 4.55 4.65 -25.60
N LEU A 289 5.27 5.42 -24.77
CA LEU A 289 6.73 5.48 -24.83
C LEU A 289 7.37 4.12 -24.55
N LEU A 290 6.88 3.39 -23.55
CA LEU A 290 7.35 2.03 -23.24
C LEU A 290 7.10 1.00 -24.36
N LEU A 291 6.15 1.26 -25.26
CA LEU A 291 5.88 0.38 -26.40
C LEU A 291 6.76 0.68 -27.62
N VAL A 292 7.33 1.89 -27.68
CA VAL A 292 8.17 2.36 -28.79
C VAL A 292 9.67 2.14 -28.50
N TYR A 293 10.05 2.13 -27.21
CA TYR A 293 11.37 1.72 -26.72
C TYR A 293 11.40 0.22 -26.42
#